data_AF-A0A924HUJ9-F1
#
_entry.id   AF-A0A924HUJ9-F1
#
_cell.length_a   1.000
_cell.length_b   1.000
_cell.length_c   1.000
_cell.angle_alpha   90.00
_cell.angle_beta   90.00
_cell.angle_gamma   90.00
#
_symmetry.space_group_name_H-M   'P 1'
#
loop_
_entity.id
_entity.type
_entity.pdbx_description
1 polymer ?
#
loop_
_entity_poly.entity_id
_entity_poly.type
_entity_poly.pdbx_seq_one_letter_code
_entity_poly.pdbx_strand_id
1 'polypeptide(L)' 'MKRLLVIAILSIILIKTSAQQQKVFSVTVTGKGQPVILIPGFSCSGDVWKETVNHLKNKYQCHVLTLAG' A
#
# COMPACT_ATOMS: atom_id res chain seq x y z
N MET A 1 -19.85 -14.61 -39.95
CA MET A 1 -20.13 -14.99 -38.54
C MET A 1 -18.92 -15.56 -37.81
N LYS A 2 -18.22 -16.59 -38.32
CA LYS A 2 -17.03 -17.19 -37.66
C LYS A 2 -15.90 -16.18 -37.34
N ARG A 3 -15.62 -15.24 -38.25
CA ARG A 3 -14.61 -14.18 -38.04
C ARG A 3 -14.97 -13.20 -36.92
N LEU A 4 -16.26 -12.89 -36.77
CA LEU A 4 -16.74 -12.01 -35.68
C LEU A 4 -16.62 -12.71 -34.32
N LEU A 5 -16.87 -14.02 -34.28
CA LEU A 5 -16.67 -14.85 -33.08
C LEU A 5 -15.19 -14.91 -32.66
N VAL A 6 -14.28 -15.07 -33.62
CA VAL A 6 -12.82 -15.09 -33.34
C VAL A 6 -12.34 -13.73 -32.81
N ILE A 7 -12.81 -12.63 -33.37
CA ILE A 7 -12.46 -11.28 -32.90
C ILE A 7 -12.99 -11.06 -31.48
N ALA A 8 -14.24 -11.45 -31.20
CA ALA A 8 -14.82 -11.32 -29.86
C ALA A 8 -14.04 -12.13 -28.81
N ILE A 9 -13.57 -13.34 -29.15
CA ILE A 9 -12.75 -14.17 -28.26
C ILE A 9 -11.37 -13.54 -28.02
N LEU A 10 -10.72 -12.99 -29.07
CA LEU A 10 -9.45 -12.27 -28.90
C LEU A 10 -9.59 -11.04 -27.99
N SER A 11 -10.66 -10.28 -28.12
CA SER A 11 -10.93 -9.08 -27.31
C SER A 11 -11.09 -9.39 -25.83
N ILE A 12 -11.62 -10.57 -25.46
CA ILE A 12 -11.78 -11.00 -24.06
C ILE A 12 -10.44 -11.35 -23.41
N ILE A 13 -9.47 -11.86 -24.19
CA ILE A 13 -8.14 -12.27 -23.69
C ILE A 13 -7.28 -11.04 -23.33
N LEU A 14 -7.51 -9.89 -23.99
CA LEU A 14 -6.78 -8.65 -23.74
C LEU A 14 -7.13 -7.94 -22.41
N ILE A 15 -8.20 -8.34 -21.71
CA ILE A 15 -8.74 -7.61 -20.54
C ILE A 15 -8.04 -8.00 -19.22
N LYS A 16 -7.03 -8.88 -19.24
CA LYS A 16 -6.44 -9.48 -18.03
C LYS A 16 -5.02 -9.00 -17.68
N THR A 17 -4.69 -7.72 -17.86
CA THR A 17 -3.40 -7.19 -17.42
C THR A 17 -3.53 -5.99 -16.48
N SER A 18 -4.15 -6.19 -15.31
CA SER A 18 -3.82 -5.34 -14.16
C SER A 18 -2.42 -5.75 -13.69
N ALA A 19 -1.41 -4.92 -13.96
CA ALA A 19 -0.09 -5.10 -13.36
C ALA A 19 -0.27 -5.14 -11.83
N GLN A 20 -0.08 -6.30 -11.21
CA GLN A 20 -0.14 -6.45 -9.76
C GLN A 20 1.12 -5.82 -9.19
N GLN A 21 1.06 -4.52 -8.92
CA GLN A 21 2.15 -3.77 -8.30
C GLN A 21 2.49 -4.45 -6.97
N GLN A 22 3.73 -4.96 -6.85
CA GLN A 22 4.21 -5.48 -5.58
C GLN A 22 4.15 -4.35 -4.54
N LYS A 23 3.44 -4.59 -3.43
CA LYS A 23 3.43 -3.65 -2.31
C LYS A 23 4.83 -3.63 -1.71
N VAL A 24 5.58 -2.56 -2.00
CA VAL A 24 6.94 -2.35 -1.49
C VAL A 24 6.96 -1.81 -0.05
N PHE A 25 5.81 -1.39 0.47
CA PHE A 25 5.60 -1.06 1.87
C PHE A 25 4.09 -1.13 2.21
N SER A 26 3.79 -1.16 3.50
CA SER A 26 2.46 -0.91 4.06
C SER A 26 2.49 0.32 4.98
N VAL A 27 1.31 0.91 5.23
CA VAL A 27 1.17 2.08 6.10
C VAL A 27 0.06 1.84 7.11
N THR A 28 0.32 2.09 8.38
CA THR A 28 -0.70 2.17 9.43
C THR A 28 -0.87 3.63 9.85
N VAL A 29 -2.09 4.14 9.79
CA VAL A 29 -2.42 5.52 10.13
C VAL A 29 -3.16 5.57 11.45
N THR A 30 -2.68 6.40 12.38
CA THR A 30 -3.29 6.58 13.72
C THR A 30 -3.38 8.05 14.08
N GLY A 31 -4.48 8.45 14.73
CA GLY A 31 -4.68 9.84 15.18
C GLY A 31 -5.20 10.77 14.07
N LYS A 32 -5.20 12.06 14.38
CA LYS A 32 -5.67 13.15 13.52
C LYS A 32 -4.80 14.40 13.76
N GLY A 33 -4.77 15.33 12.82
CA GLY A 33 -3.95 16.54 12.89
C GLY A 33 -2.87 16.56 11.81
N GLN A 34 -1.77 17.28 12.06
CA GLN A 34 -0.69 17.40 11.08
C GLN A 34 -0.06 16.02 10.81
N PRO A 35 0.10 15.61 9.54
CA PRO A 35 0.72 14.34 9.20
C PRO A 35 2.19 14.27 9.62
N VAL A 36 2.59 13.12 10.19
CA VAL A 36 3.98 12.78 10.49
C VAL A 36 4.26 11.38 9.92
N ILE A 37 5.30 11.25 9.11
CA ILE A 37 5.72 9.99 8.49
C ILE A 37 6.85 9.38 9.34
N LEU A 38 6.66 8.13 9.75
CA LEU A 38 7.59 7.37 10.58
C LEU A 38 8.15 6.21 9.75
N ILE A 39 9.43 6.31 9.38
CA ILE A 39 10.14 5.33 8.55
C ILE A 39 11.08 4.51 9.45
N PRO A 40 10.90 3.19 9.55
CA PRO A 40 11.78 2.34 10.36
C PRO A 40 13.15 2.16 9.70
N GLY A 41 14.11 1.64 10.46
CA GLY A 41 15.37 1.15 9.90
C GLY A 41 15.14 -0.03 8.94
N PHE A 42 16.16 -0.37 8.14
CA PHE A 42 16.11 -1.52 7.23
C PHE A 42 15.83 -2.83 7.98
N SER A 43 14.97 -3.69 7.42
CA SER A 43 14.51 -4.96 8.01
C SER A 43 13.84 -4.86 9.39
N CYS A 44 13.44 -3.67 9.83
CA CYS A 44 12.67 -3.47 11.06
C CYS A 44 11.17 -3.34 10.74
N SER A 45 10.33 -3.96 11.57
CA SER A 45 8.87 -3.72 11.55
C SER A 45 8.56 -2.26 11.90
N GLY A 46 7.44 -1.74 11.42
CA GLY A 46 6.88 -0.46 11.87
C GLY A 46 6.57 -0.42 13.38
N ASP A 47 6.51 -1.57 14.06
CA ASP A 47 6.26 -1.68 15.50
C ASP A 47 7.30 -0.96 16.38
N VAL A 48 8.50 -0.71 15.86
CA VAL A 48 9.52 0.09 16.55
C VAL A 48 9.02 1.50 16.92
N TRP A 49 7.99 1.98 16.22
CA TRP A 49 7.38 3.28 16.46
C TRP A 49 6.20 3.28 17.45
N LYS A 50 5.84 2.14 18.03
CA LYS A 50 4.63 2.01 18.88
C LYS A 50 4.59 3.02 20.03
N GLU A 51 5.70 3.19 20.75
CA GLU A 51 5.78 4.13 21.87
C GLU A 51 5.70 5.59 21.40
N THR A 52 6.40 5.90 20.31
CA THR A 52 6.36 7.22 19.67
C THR A 52 4.95 7.58 19.20
N VAL A 53 4.25 6.65 18.54
CA VAL A 53 2.84 6.86 18.13
C VAL A 53 1.94 7.07 19.35
N ASN A 54 2.14 6.31 20.43
CA ASN A 54 1.36 6.48 21.65
C ASN A 54 1.50 7.88 22.25
N HIS A 55 2.68 8.50 22.14
CA HIS A 55 2.91 9.87 22.59
C HIS A 55 2.32 10.92 21.62
N LEU A 56 2.40 10.68 20.30
CA LEU A 56 2.07 11.68 19.29
C LEU A 56 0.61 11.67 18.80
N LYS A 57 -0.09 10.54 18.87
CA LYS A 57 -1.40 10.31 18.21
C LYS A 57 -2.52 11.29 18.59
N ASN A 58 -2.42 11.94 19.76
CA ASN A 58 -3.42 12.90 20.23
C ASN A 58 -3.26 14.29 19.59
N LYS A 59 -2.12 14.57 18.95
CA LYS A 59 -1.80 15.86 18.31
C LYS A 59 -1.52 15.75 16.81
N TYR A 60 -1.08 14.56 16.37
CA TYR A 60 -0.63 14.31 14.99
C TYR A 60 -1.34 13.12 14.38
N GLN A 61 -1.45 13.13 13.05
CA GLN A 61 -1.80 11.95 12.27
C GLN A 61 -0.49 11.19 11.94
N CYS A 62 -0.24 10.10 12.66
CA CYS A 62 0.97 9.31 12.51
C CYS A 62 0.79 8.29 11.38
N HIS A 63 1.71 8.30 10.40
CA HIS A 63 1.79 7.35 9.29
C HIS A 63 3.01 6.47 9.50
N VAL A 64 2.80 5.25 10.00
CA VAL A 64 3.88 4.28 10.25
C VAL A 64 4.07 3.44 9.00
N LEU A 65 5.26 3.50 8.41
CA LEU A 65 5.62 2.66 7.28
C LEU A 65 6.21 1.32 7.77
N THR A 66 5.91 0.25 7.05
CA THR A 66 6.66 -1.01 7.12
C THR A 66 7.12 -1.34 5.71
N LEU A 67 8.42 -1.37 5.49
CA LEU A 67 9.02 -1.65 4.18
C LEU A 67 8.95 -3.16 3.90
N ALA A 68 8.80 -3.54 2.63
CA ALA A 68 8.88 -4.95 2.22
C ALA A 68 10.34 -5.42 2.26
N GLY A 69 10.62 -6.45 3.04
CA GLY A 69 11.95 -6.99 3.33
C GLY A 69 12.07 -7.37 4.80
#